data_AF-A0A2A2KKE2-F1
#
_entry.id   AF-A0A2A2KKE2-F1
#
_cell.length_a   1.000
_cell.length_b   1.000
_cell.length_c   1.000
_cell.angle_alpha   90.00
_cell.angle_beta   90.00
_cell.angle_gamma   90.00
#
_symmetry.space_group_name_H-M   'P 1'
#
loop_
_entity.id
_entity.type
_entity.pdbx_description
1 polymer ?
#
loop_
_entity_poly.entity_id
_entity_poly.type
_entity_poly.pdbx_seq_one_letter_code
_entity_poly.pdbx_strand_id
1 'polypeptide(L)'
;MSDFDFDSGPGSDSDFSFDDSPKKKKKEPAKKKEKAAGTPVKKQAAPKPKKEKPDKENKVNMDASLLDEEDNVFVNVDQLQKGGGKKKIEEMYQRKSPLEHILLRPDTYIGSVEFTEPTQMWVYDEEQEKLVQKNIVYVPGLYKIFDEILVNAADNKQRDPKMNVIKVDINRKDNKITIYNNGKGIPVAMHKTEQMYVPELIFGTLLTSSNYDDSERKVTGGRNGYGAKLCNIFSTKFTLETSSKEYKKAFKQTWINNMTKDEEPQIGKATDSDYTKITFKPDLAKFKMTELDDDIVGLMSRRAYDVAGSSKGVKVYLNGKLLPVQGFKQYVEQYTKDVLGPDNEPVKVVYDNVTPRWEIALCVSDKGFQQVSFVNSIATTKGGRHVDYIADQITSRLVEVIKKKVGAKSNVNVKNHMWVFVNSLIENPTFDSQTKETMTLQSKSFGSKCEITEKFMKQAS
;
A
#
# COMPACT_ATOMS: atom_id res chain seq x y z
N MET A 1 73.66 -1.60 -13.29
CA MET A 1 74.55 -1.58 -12.09
C MET A 1 73.64 -1.78 -10.90
N SER A 2 73.43 -2.98 -10.37
CA SER A 2 74.22 -4.22 -10.39
C SER A 2 73.29 -5.43 -10.43
N ASP A 3 73.60 -6.36 -11.32
CA ASP A 3 73.06 -7.72 -11.40
C ASP A 3 73.48 -8.56 -10.17
N PHE A 4 72.69 -9.57 -9.80
CA PHE A 4 73.12 -10.98 -9.82
C PHE A 4 72.00 -11.93 -9.37
N ASP A 5 71.85 -12.99 -10.15
CA ASP A 5 70.89 -14.08 -10.07
C ASP A 5 71.29 -15.22 -9.10
N PHE A 6 70.28 -16.06 -8.82
CA PHE A 6 70.28 -17.54 -8.67
C PHE A 6 70.12 -18.21 -7.28
N ASP A 7 68.87 -18.67 -7.06
CA ASP A 7 68.42 -20.07 -6.80
C ASP A 7 68.59 -20.76 -5.43
N SER A 8 67.46 -21.26 -4.89
CA SER A 8 67.24 -22.70 -4.61
C SER A 8 65.90 -22.99 -3.88
N GLY A 9 65.04 -23.79 -4.53
CA GLY A 9 64.23 -24.83 -3.86
C GLY A 9 62.74 -24.56 -3.56
N PRO A 10 61.79 -25.31 -4.18
CA PRO A 10 60.35 -25.12 -4.01
C PRO A 10 59.70 -26.12 -3.02
N GLY A 11 58.63 -25.68 -2.34
CA GLY A 11 57.82 -26.49 -1.43
C GLY A 11 56.33 -26.48 -1.77
N SER A 12 55.88 -27.58 -2.37
CA SER A 12 54.54 -28.22 -2.33
C SER A 12 53.27 -27.38 -2.56
N ASP A 13 52.77 -27.45 -3.79
CA ASP A 13 51.34 -27.50 -4.13
C ASP A 13 51.10 -28.83 -4.85
N SER A 14 50.06 -29.58 -4.46
CA SER A 14 49.65 -30.82 -5.14
C SER A 14 48.15 -30.78 -5.49
N ASP A 15 47.92 -30.42 -6.74
CA ASP A 15 47.11 -31.09 -7.76
C ASP A 15 45.64 -31.48 -7.55
N PHE A 16 44.84 -30.82 -8.41
CA PHE A 16 43.67 -31.33 -9.11
C PHE A 16 43.87 -32.72 -9.74
N SER A 17 42.79 -33.50 -9.81
CA SER A 17 42.53 -34.32 -11.00
C SER A 17 41.03 -34.57 -11.22
N PHE A 18 40.66 -34.54 -12.50
CA PHE A 18 39.39 -34.94 -13.07
C PHE A 18 39.59 -36.32 -13.73
N ASP A 19 38.58 -37.17 -13.60
CA ASP A 19 37.82 -37.80 -14.70
C ASP A 19 37.56 -39.31 -14.61
N ASP A 20 36.33 -39.59 -15.04
CA ASP A 20 35.74 -40.74 -15.71
C ASP A 20 35.34 -42.06 -15.01
N SER A 21 34.20 -42.54 -15.51
CA SER A 21 33.27 -43.57 -15.05
C SER A 21 33.71 -45.00 -15.47
N PRO A 22 33.03 -46.11 -15.05
CA PRO A 22 31.74 -46.50 -15.65
C PRO A 22 30.71 -47.29 -14.79
N LYS A 23 29.43 -47.06 -15.15
CA LYS A 23 28.15 -47.81 -15.00
C LYS A 23 28.10 -49.21 -14.34
N LYS A 24 27.08 -49.41 -13.48
CA LYS A 24 26.18 -50.60 -13.48
C LYS A 24 24.80 -50.35 -12.83
N LYS A 25 23.81 -51.11 -13.33
CA LYS A 25 22.32 -50.99 -13.28
C LYS A 25 21.64 -51.39 -11.95
N LYS A 26 20.43 -50.84 -11.68
CA LYS A 26 19.13 -51.50 -11.35
C LYS A 26 18.08 -50.45 -10.92
N LYS A 27 17.01 -50.23 -11.71
CA LYS A 27 15.62 -50.79 -11.65
C LYS A 27 14.65 -50.08 -10.68
N GLU A 28 13.66 -49.41 -11.27
CA GLU A 28 12.43 -48.84 -10.67
C GLU A 28 11.51 -49.89 -10.02
N PRO A 29 10.49 -49.42 -9.27
CA PRO A 29 9.14 -49.92 -9.58
C PRO A 29 8.02 -48.85 -9.64
N ALA A 30 7.24 -48.99 -10.72
CA ALA A 30 5.77 -49.11 -10.77
C ALA A 30 4.85 -47.95 -10.33
N LYS A 31 4.29 -47.31 -11.37
CA LYS A 31 3.01 -46.57 -11.37
C LYS A 31 1.82 -47.49 -11.07
N LYS A 32 0.92 -47.06 -10.19
CA LYS A 32 -0.46 -47.59 -10.06
C LYS A 32 -1.43 -46.77 -10.90
N LYS A 33 -2.29 -47.48 -11.65
CA LYS A 33 -3.47 -46.97 -12.39
C LYS A 33 -4.73 -47.23 -11.57
N GLU A 34 -5.66 -46.27 -11.56
CA GLU A 34 -7.13 -46.47 -11.46
C GLU A 34 -7.77 -45.41 -12.36
N LYS A 35 -8.27 -45.78 -13.54
CA LYS A 35 -9.66 -46.17 -13.89
C LYS A 35 -10.63 -44.97 -13.96
N ALA A 36 -10.70 -44.37 -15.15
CA ALA A 36 -11.86 -43.64 -15.63
C ALA A 36 -12.80 -44.61 -16.37
N ALA A 37 -14.10 -44.54 -16.06
CA ALA A 37 -15.16 -45.28 -16.76
C ALA A 37 -15.93 -44.30 -17.65
N GLY A 38 -15.96 -44.56 -18.95
CA GLY A 38 -16.81 -43.90 -19.93
C GLY A 38 -17.22 -44.91 -20.99
N THR A 39 -18.50 -45.25 -21.03
CA THR A 39 -19.11 -46.22 -21.96
C THR A 39 -19.77 -45.45 -23.13
N PRO A 40 -19.83 -46.01 -24.35
CA PRO A 40 -19.78 -45.21 -25.59
C PRO A 40 -21.12 -44.93 -26.26
N VAL A 41 -21.08 -43.93 -27.16
CA VAL A 41 -22.11 -43.47 -28.09
C VAL A 41 -22.47 -44.55 -29.14
N LYS A 42 -23.76 -44.75 -29.40
CA LYS A 42 -24.29 -45.46 -30.59
C LYS A 42 -24.57 -44.47 -31.73
N LYS A 43 -23.96 -44.73 -32.88
CA LYS A 43 -24.33 -44.20 -34.20
C LYS A 43 -25.61 -44.87 -34.69
N GLN A 44 -26.53 -44.11 -35.31
CA GLN A 44 -27.45 -44.63 -36.32
C GLN A 44 -27.65 -43.63 -37.47
N ALA A 45 -27.94 -44.22 -38.62
CA ALA A 45 -27.69 -43.74 -39.97
C ALA A 45 -28.85 -42.94 -40.60
N ALA A 46 -28.52 -42.27 -41.71
CA ALA A 46 -29.41 -41.52 -42.60
C ALA A 46 -30.46 -42.39 -43.32
N PRO A 47 -31.51 -41.76 -43.88
CA PRO A 47 -31.69 -41.87 -45.33
C PRO A 47 -32.08 -40.55 -46.05
N LYS A 48 -31.54 -40.38 -47.26
CA LYS A 48 -31.98 -39.52 -48.37
C LYS A 48 -33.14 -40.21 -49.15
N PRO A 49 -33.70 -39.66 -50.25
CA PRO A 49 -33.98 -38.27 -50.65
C PRO A 49 -35.43 -38.11 -51.21
N LYS A 50 -35.87 -36.89 -51.55
CA LYS A 50 -36.77 -36.68 -52.71
C LYS A 50 -36.57 -35.28 -53.32
N LYS A 51 -36.56 -35.28 -54.66
CA LYS A 51 -36.28 -34.19 -55.59
C LYS A 51 -37.53 -33.33 -55.81
N GLU A 52 -37.34 -32.03 -56.05
CA GLU A 52 -38.06 -31.29 -57.09
C GLU A 52 -37.24 -30.04 -57.50
N LYS A 53 -37.36 -29.69 -58.78
CA LYS A 53 -36.66 -28.66 -59.59
C LYS A 53 -37.78 -27.86 -60.31
N PRO A 54 -37.47 -26.79 -61.05
CA PRO A 54 -36.64 -25.62 -60.76
C PRO A 54 -37.41 -24.32 -61.08
N ASP A 55 -36.87 -23.12 -60.80
CA ASP A 55 -37.04 -22.03 -61.78
C ASP A 55 -35.93 -20.95 -61.71
N LYS A 56 -35.59 -20.55 -62.93
CA LYS A 56 -34.68 -19.57 -63.55
C LYS A 56 -34.17 -18.38 -62.72
N GLU A 57 -32.84 -18.25 -62.60
CA GLU A 57 -31.94 -17.38 -63.41
C GLU A 57 -32.02 -15.88 -63.09
N ASN A 58 -30.98 -15.39 -62.40
CA ASN A 58 -30.22 -14.23 -62.88
C ASN A 58 -28.81 -14.23 -62.27
N LYS A 59 -27.80 -14.25 -63.15
CA LYS A 59 -26.37 -14.15 -62.86
C LYS A 59 -25.97 -12.68 -62.69
N VAL A 60 -25.21 -12.35 -61.64
CA VAL A 60 -24.03 -11.46 -61.75
C VAL A 60 -22.96 -11.93 -60.75
N ASN A 61 -21.72 -11.95 -61.24
CA ASN A 61 -20.44 -12.44 -60.69
C ASN A 61 -20.10 -11.94 -59.27
N MET A 62 -19.66 -12.84 -58.37
CA MET A 62 -18.25 -13.10 -58.01
C MET A 62 -17.47 -11.85 -57.60
N ASP A 63 -17.26 -11.68 -56.29
CA ASP A 63 -15.88 -11.63 -55.80
C ASP A 63 -15.75 -12.36 -54.47
N ALA A 64 -14.65 -13.09 -54.34
CA ALA A 64 -14.35 -14.02 -53.28
C ALA A 64 -13.28 -13.40 -52.37
N SER A 65 -13.63 -13.16 -51.11
CA SER A 65 -12.65 -13.18 -50.03
C SER A 65 -13.34 -13.62 -48.75
N LEU A 66 -13.28 -14.93 -48.53
CA LEU A 66 -13.31 -15.54 -47.20
C LEU A 66 -12.00 -15.14 -46.50
N LEU A 67 -12.08 -14.73 -45.24
CA LEU A 67 -11.57 -15.51 -44.11
C LEU A 67 -11.93 -14.81 -42.79
N ASP A 68 -12.28 -15.65 -41.82
CA ASP A 68 -12.40 -15.44 -40.37
C ASP A 68 -13.78 -15.00 -39.83
N GLU A 69 -14.70 -15.96 -39.78
CA GLU A 69 -15.74 -16.04 -38.75
C GLU A 69 -15.25 -16.95 -37.60
N GLU A 70 -15.03 -16.38 -36.42
CA GLU A 70 -15.17 -17.10 -35.15
C GLU A 70 -15.97 -16.27 -34.15
N ASP A 71 -16.88 -16.97 -33.45
CA ASP A 71 -17.63 -16.57 -32.25
C ASP A 71 -18.87 -15.67 -32.39
N ASN A 72 -19.92 -16.20 -33.02
CA ASN A 72 -21.30 -15.79 -32.74
C ASN A 72 -21.92 -16.63 -31.61
N VAL A 73 -21.87 -16.11 -30.39
CA VAL A 73 -22.76 -16.54 -29.30
C VAL A 73 -23.39 -15.30 -28.65
N PHE A 74 -24.72 -15.36 -28.51
CA PHE A 74 -25.62 -14.60 -27.63
C PHE A 74 -26.64 -13.64 -28.28
N VAL A 75 -27.83 -14.23 -28.44
CA VAL A 75 -29.18 -13.77 -28.05
C VAL A 75 -29.63 -12.36 -28.46
N ASN A 76 -30.66 -12.39 -29.30
CA ASN A 76 -31.49 -11.28 -29.73
C ASN A 76 -32.35 -10.75 -28.55
N VAL A 77 -31.92 -9.67 -27.91
CA VAL A 77 -32.65 -8.94 -26.84
C VAL A 77 -33.33 -7.71 -27.43
N ASP A 78 -34.14 -7.90 -28.49
CA ASP A 78 -34.83 -6.78 -29.16
C ASP A 78 -36.35 -6.80 -28.93
N GLN A 79 -36.74 -7.23 -27.73
CA GLN A 79 -38.05 -6.92 -27.18
C GLN A 79 -37.88 -6.50 -25.73
N LEU A 80 -37.57 -5.22 -25.50
CA LEU A 80 -38.14 -4.41 -24.42
C LEU A 80 -37.60 -2.97 -24.45
N GLN A 81 -38.55 -2.03 -24.36
CA GLN A 81 -38.44 -0.61 -23.98
C GLN A 81 -38.53 0.43 -25.11
N LYS A 82 -39.78 0.87 -25.32
CA LYS A 82 -40.16 2.19 -25.82
C LYS A 82 -40.09 3.18 -24.65
N GLY A 83 -39.22 4.19 -24.74
CA GLY A 83 -39.18 5.31 -23.80
C GLY A 83 -37.76 5.76 -23.45
N GLY A 84 -37.12 6.45 -24.39
CA GLY A 84 -35.72 6.91 -24.32
C GLY A 84 -35.02 6.53 -25.61
N GLY A 85 -34.46 7.50 -26.35
CA GLY A 85 -33.75 7.20 -27.59
C GLY A 85 -32.72 6.09 -27.35
N LYS A 86 -32.77 5.01 -28.15
CA LYS A 86 -31.81 3.90 -28.06
C LYS A 86 -30.41 4.52 -28.21
N LYS A 87 -29.64 4.54 -27.12
CA LYS A 87 -28.21 4.88 -27.16
C LYS A 87 -27.55 3.97 -28.19
N LYS A 88 -26.64 4.52 -28.98
CA LYS A 88 -25.88 3.70 -29.94
C LYS A 88 -25.08 2.64 -29.18
N ILE A 89 -24.79 1.51 -29.82
CA ILE A 89 -24.03 0.41 -29.20
C ILE A 89 -22.70 0.95 -28.64
N GLU A 90 -22.05 1.83 -29.37
CA GLU A 90 -20.79 2.47 -29.01
C GLU A 90 -20.92 3.42 -27.81
N GLU A 91 -22.10 4.00 -27.58
CA GLU A 91 -22.39 4.83 -26.40
C GLU A 91 -22.66 3.97 -25.16
N MET A 92 -23.18 2.76 -25.35
CA MET A 92 -23.44 1.81 -24.26
C MET A 92 -22.16 1.09 -23.81
N TYR A 93 -21.32 0.65 -24.75
CA TYR A 93 -20.12 -0.14 -24.49
C TYR A 93 -18.87 0.68 -24.78
N GLN A 94 -18.30 1.28 -23.73
CA GLN A 94 -17.16 2.18 -23.85
C GLN A 94 -15.89 1.54 -23.27
N ARG A 95 -14.79 1.61 -24.01
CA ARG A 95 -13.44 1.36 -23.49
C ARG A 95 -12.89 2.67 -22.91
N LYS A 96 -12.27 2.60 -21.72
CA LYS A 96 -11.57 3.72 -21.10
C LYS A 96 -10.09 3.38 -20.95
N SER A 97 -9.23 4.38 -21.09
CA SER A 97 -7.83 4.28 -20.69
C SER A 97 -7.72 4.18 -19.15
N PRO A 98 -6.59 3.68 -18.62
CA PRO A 98 -6.39 3.63 -17.16
C PRO A 98 -6.56 4.98 -16.46
N LEU A 99 -6.02 6.06 -17.06
CA LEU A 99 -6.13 7.41 -16.51
C LEU A 99 -7.57 7.91 -16.47
N GLU A 100 -8.31 7.75 -17.57
CA GLU A 100 -9.74 8.10 -17.63
C GLU A 100 -10.56 7.30 -16.62
N HIS A 101 -10.27 6.02 -16.45
CA HIS A 101 -10.96 5.17 -15.48
C HIS A 101 -10.71 5.64 -14.04
N ILE A 102 -9.46 5.96 -13.68
CA ILE A 102 -9.13 6.49 -12.34
C ILE A 102 -9.91 7.77 -12.05
N LEU A 103 -9.98 8.68 -13.02
CA LEU A 103 -10.72 9.94 -12.86
C LEU A 103 -12.24 9.75 -12.84
N LEU A 104 -12.76 8.76 -13.56
CA LEU A 104 -14.20 8.45 -13.63
C LEU A 104 -14.70 7.64 -12.42
N ARG A 105 -13.84 6.81 -11.84
CA ARG A 105 -14.13 5.85 -10.76
C ARG A 105 -13.02 5.87 -9.70
N PRO A 106 -12.88 6.98 -8.94
CA PRO A 106 -11.81 7.16 -7.97
C PRO A 106 -11.87 6.19 -6.77
N ASP A 107 -13.06 5.68 -6.44
CA ASP A 107 -13.36 4.97 -5.18
C ASP A 107 -12.44 3.78 -4.90
N THR A 108 -12.09 3.00 -5.93
CA THR A 108 -11.24 1.81 -5.78
C THR A 108 -9.75 2.14 -5.68
N TYR A 109 -9.35 3.38 -5.99
CA TYR A 109 -7.97 3.82 -6.01
C TYR A 109 -7.63 4.67 -4.78
N ILE A 110 -8.43 5.71 -4.51
CA ILE A 110 -8.17 6.67 -3.44
C ILE A 110 -9.28 6.72 -2.38
N GLY A 111 -10.38 6.01 -2.59
CA GLY A 111 -11.59 6.13 -1.78
C GLY A 111 -12.55 7.20 -2.34
N SER A 112 -13.63 7.45 -1.60
CA SER A 112 -14.69 8.37 -2.02
C SER A 112 -14.17 9.79 -2.26
N VAL A 113 -14.68 10.44 -3.30
CA VAL A 113 -14.51 11.89 -3.56
C VAL A 113 -15.68 12.73 -3.04
N GLU A 114 -16.65 12.08 -2.40
CA GLU A 114 -17.73 12.72 -1.66
C GLU A 114 -17.30 13.02 -0.22
N PHE A 115 -17.91 14.05 0.35
CA PHE A 115 -17.80 14.30 1.79
C PHE A 115 -18.37 13.13 2.58
N THR A 116 -17.72 12.79 3.69
CA THR A 116 -18.26 11.86 4.67
C THR A 116 -19.44 12.49 5.42
N GLU A 117 -20.29 11.65 5.99
CA GLU A 117 -21.17 12.09 7.08
C GLU A 117 -20.33 12.59 8.27
N PRO A 118 -20.85 13.53 9.09
CA PRO A 118 -20.16 14.00 10.29
C PRO A 118 -19.77 12.83 11.18
N THR A 119 -18.45 12.63 11.35
CA THR A 119 -17.90 11.47 12.06
C THR A 119 -16.95 11.93 13.15
N GLN A 120 -17.09 11.38 14.35
CA GLN A 120 -16.16 11.65 15.44
C GLN A 120 -14.79 11.04 15.15
N MET A 121 -13.79 11.89 14.96
CA MET A 121 -12.41 11.46 14.69
C MET A 121 -11.42 12.22 15.56
N TRP A 122 -10.29 11.58 15.83
CA TRP A 122 -9.12 12.26 16.36
C TRP A 122 -8.55 13.16 15.26
N VAL A 123 -8.21 14.40 15.62
CA VAL A 123 -7.49 15.37 14.79
C VAL A 123 -6.41 16.04 15.63
N TYR A 124 -5.40 16.63 14.98
CA TYR A 124 -4.40 17.41 15.68
C TYR A 124 -4.81 18.88 15.68
N ASP A 125 -4.92 19.46 16.87
CA ASP A 125 -5.19 20.87 17.06
C ASP A 125 -3.86 21.61 17.16
N GLU A 126 -3.50 22.38 16.12
CA GLU A 126 -2.22 23.09 16.05
C GLU A 126 -2.09 24.21 17.08
N GLU A 127 -3.20 24.78 17.57
CA GLU A 127 -3.19 25.82 18.58
C GLU A 127 -2.95 25.25 19.98
N GLN A 128 -3.57 24.11 20.28
CA GLN A 128 -3.44 23.42 21.56
C GLN A 128 -2.27 22.41 21.61
N GLU A 129 -1.60 22.20 20.48
CA GLU A 129 -0.52 21.23 20.28
C GLU A 129 -0.86 19.82 20.82
N LYS A 130 -2.11 19.38 20.58
CA LYS A 130 -2.60 18.09 21.10
C LYS A 130 -3.61 17.41 20.19
N LEU A 131 -3.78 16.11 20.40
CA LEU A 131 -4.83 15.33 19.77
C LEU A 131 -6.16 15.55 20.48
N VAL A 132 -7.21 15.79 19.71
CA VAL A 132 -8.57 16.04 20.20
C VAL A 132 -9.59 15.29 19.36
N GLN A 133 -10.70 14.86 19.98
CA GLN A 133 -11.84 14.32 19.23
C GLN A 133 -12.73 15.46 18.75
N LYS A 134 -12.95 15.53 17.43
CA LYS A 134 -13.91 16.46 16.80
C LYS A 134 -14.82 15.68 15.86
N ASN A 135 -16.06 16.13 15.73
CA ASN A 135 -16.91 15.68 14.63
C ASN A 135 -16.47 16.45 13.39
N ILE A 136 -15.96 15.72 12.39
CA ILE A 136 -15.46 16.33 11.17
C ILE A 136 -16.17 15.77 9.95
N VAL A 137 -16.17 16.57 8.88
CA VAL A 137 -16.63 16.21 7.55
C VAL A 137 -15.46 16.41 6.59
N TYR A 138 -15.07 15.37 5.86
CA TYR A 138 -13.88 15.42 5.01
C TYR A 138 -14.06 14.56 3.77
N VAL A 139 -13.17 14.72 2.80
CA VAL A 139 -13.16 13.90 1.58
C VAL A 139 -12.07 12.82 1.67
N PRO A 140 -12.42 11.53 1.75
CA PRO A 140 -11.44 10.45 1.93
C PRO A 140 -10.36 10.40 0.84
N GLY A 141 -10.75 10.65 -0.42
CA GLY A 141 -9.83 10.69 -1.55
C GLY A 141 -8.71 11.73 -1.39
N LEU A 142 -9.05 12.93 -0.91
CA LEU A 142 -8.08 14.00 -0.66
C LEU A 142 -7.11 13.62 0.48
N TYR A 143 -7.65 13.08 1.57
CA TYR A 143 -6.82 12.57 2.66
C TYR A 143 -5.87 11.45 2.19
N LYS A 144 -6.36 10.55 1.33
CA LYS A 144 -5.59 9.40 0.86
C LYS A 144 -4.43 9.80 -0.06
N ILE A 145 -4.60 10.77 -0.96
CA ILE A 145 -3.49 11.21 -1.81
C ILE A 145 -2.36 11.87 -1.01
N PHE A 146 -2.69 12.55 0.09
CA PHE A 146 -1.72 13.07 1.05
C PHE A 146 -0.99 11.93 1.77
N ASP A 147 -1.75 10.96 2.30
CA ASP A 147 -1.23 9.79 3.02
C ASP A 147 -0.25 8.97 2.15
N GLU A 148 -0.53 8.78 0.86
CA GLU A 148 0.37 8.05 -0.04
C GLU A 148 1.75 8.71 -0.17
N ILE A 149 1.83 10.04 -0.25
CA ILE A 149 3.11 10.74 -0.31
C ILE A 149 3.83 10.69 1.03
N LEU A 150 3.10 10.84 2.14
CA LEU A 150 3.67 10.79 3.47
C LEU A 150 4.22 9.40 3.84
N VAL A 151 3.50 8.32 3.46
CA VAL A 151 3.98 6.95 3.62
C VAL A 151 5.23 6.69 2.78
N ASN A 152 5.30 7.21 1.55
CA ASN A 152 6.52 7.10 0.73
C ASN A 152 7.73 7.80 1.39
N ALA A 153 7.51 8.94 2.04
CA ALA A 153 8.56 9.62 2.80
C ALA A 153 9.01 8.80 4.03
N ALA A 154 8.06 8.18 4.75
CA ALA A 154 8.35 7.30 5.88
C ALA A 154 9.07 6.00 5.44
N ASP A 155 8.70 5.42 4.31
CA ASP A 155 9.34 4.24 3.71
C ASP A 155 10.83 4.47 3.41
N ASN A 156 11.23 5.72 3.17
CA ASN A 156 12.64 6.03 2.96
C ASN A 156 13.50 5.72 4.19
N LYS A 157 12.93 5.73 5.40
CA LYS A 157 13.63 5.30 6.62
C LYS A 157 14.05 3.83 6.57
N GLN A 158 13.24 2.98 5.94
CA GLN A 158 13.55 1.55 5.78
C GLN A 158 14.60 1.32 4.69
N ARG A 159 14.63 2.16 3.66
CA ARG A 159 15.62 2.10 2.56
C ARG A 159 16.96 2.72 2.96
N ASP A 160 16.93 3.79 3.74
CA ASP A 160 18.08 4.49 4.26
C ASP A 160 17.95 4.70 5.78
N PRO A 161 18.61 3.85 6.59
CA PRO A 161 18.61 3.99 8.04
C PRO A 161 19.13 5.35 8.55
N LYS A 162 19.88 6.12 7.74
CA LYS A 162 20.38 7.46 8.11
C LYS A 162 19.34 8.56 7.96
N MET A 163 18.24 8.31 7.24
CA MET A 163 17.10 9.22 7.13
C MET A 163 16.54 9.50 8.54
N ASN A 164 16.30 10.77 8.86
CA ASN A 164 15.88 11.16 10.22
C ASN A 164 15.00 12.42 10.28
N VAL A 165 14.66 13.04 9.14
CA VAL A 165 13.81 14.24 9.08
C VAL A 165 12.78 14.12 7.99
N ILE A 166 11.51 14.29 8.36
CA ILE A 166 10.39 14.59 7.46
C ILE A 166 9.92 16.01 7.75
N LYS A 167 9.56 16.77 6.72
CA LYS A 167 8.88 18.06 6.86
C LYS A 167 7.60 18.03 6.04
N VAL A 168 6.50 18.46 6.65
CA VAL A 168 5.19 18.60 6.04
C VAL A 168 4.81 20.07 6.14
N ASP A 169 4.52 20.70 5.01
CA ASP A 169 4.02 22.07 4.91
C ASP A 169 2.65 22.04 4.24
N ILE A 170 1.64 22.58 4.92
CA ILE A 170 0.26 22.66 4.45
C ILE A 170 -0.10 24.14 4.32
N ASN A 171 0.06 24.67 3.12
CA ASN A 171 -0.25 26.06 2.81
C ASN A 171 -1.69 26.18 2.30
N ARG A 172 -2.57 26.60 3.21
CA ARG A 172 -4.02 26.77 2.96
C ARG A 172 -4.32 27.88 1.95
N LYS A 173 -3.59 29.00 2.03
CA LYS A 173 -3.77 30.15 1.12
C LYS A 173 -3.53 29.77 -0.35
N ASP A 174 -2.56 28.90 -0.59
CA ASP A 174 -2.20 28.45 -1.93
C ASP A 174 -2.84 27.12 -2.35
N ASN A 175 -3.59 26.47 -1.45
CA ASN A 175 -4.03 25.07 -1.55
C ASN A 175 -2.89 24.14 -1.98
N LYS A 176 -1.76 24.25 -1.28
CA LYS A 176 -0.48 23.63 -1.64
C LYS A 176 0.07 22.83 -0.48
N ILE A 177 0.48 21.60 -0.74
CA ILE A 177 1.09 20.72 0.25
C ILE A 177 2.50 20.35 -0.22
N THR A 178 3.47 20.44 0.68
CA THR A 178 4.85 20.03 0.43
C THR A 178 5.30 19.02 1.48
N ILE A 179 5.80 17.87 1.01
CA ILE A 179 6.39 16.83 1.86
C ILE A 179 7.84 16.64 1.44
N TYR A 180 8.73 16.75 2.41
CA TYR A 180 10.18 16.59 2.25
C TYR A 180 10.66 15.47 3.15
N ASN A 181 11.59 14.65 2.66
CA ASN A 181 12.40 13.77 3.49
C ASN A 181 13.89 13.91 3.12
N ASN A 182 14.76 13.85 4.13
CA ASN A 182 16.19 13.69 3.90
C ASN A 182 16.55 12.20 3.69
N GLY A 183 17.84 11.91 3.67
CA GLY A 183 18.37 10.59 3.35
C GLY A 183 18.45 10.39 1.84
N LYS A 184 18.81 9.18 1.42
CA LYS A 184 18.99 8.84 0.00
C LYS A 184 17.83 9.36 -0.85
N GLY A 185 18.17 10.14 -1.88
CA GLY A 185 17.24 10.61 -2.90
C GLY A 185 16.94 9.53 -3.94
N ILE A 186 16.15 9.88 -4.94
CA ILE A 186 15.82 8.95 -6.04
C ILE A 186 17.01 8.89 -7.01
N PRO A 187 17.36 7.72 -7.55
CA PRO A 187 18.34 7.59 -8.63
C PRO A 187 18.04 8.52 -9.81
N VAL A 188 18.92 9.48 -10.10
CA VAL A 188 18.77 10.37 -11.27
C VAL A 188 19.54 9.78 -12.45
N ALA A 189 18.99 8.70 -13.00
CA ALA A 189 19.55 7.95 -14.12
C ALA A 189 18.50 7.69 -15.20
N MET A 190 18.96 7.53 -16.44
CA MET A 190 18.11 7.11 -17.55
C MET A 190 17.79 5.62 -17.39
N HIS A 191 16.51 5.27 -17.44
CA HIS A 191 16.07 3.88 -17.45
C HIS A 191 16.21 3.32 -18.87
N LYS A 192 17.01 2.25 -19.04
CA LYS A 192 17.38 1.74 -20.38
C LYS A 192 16.21 1.20 -21.20
N THR A 193 15.18 0.64 -20.57
CA THR A 193 14.02 0.08 -21.30
C THR A 193 13.01 1.18 -21.61
N GLU A 194 12.52 1.86 -20.58
CA GLU A 194 11.55 2.96 -20.69
C GLU A 194 12.06 4.27 -21.34
N GLN A 195 13.37 4.40 -21.59
CA GLN A 195 13.99 5.56 -22.25
C GLN A 195 13.63 6.92 -21.62
N MET A 196 13.47 6.94 -20.30
CA MET A 196 13.16 8.13 -19.52
C MET A 196 13.88 8.10 -18.16
N TYR A 197 13.99 9.24 -17.49
CA TYR A 197 14.63 9.29 -16.17
C TYR A 197 13.83 8.50 -15.12
N VAL A 198 14.51 7.80 -14.22
CA VAL A 198 13.85 7.02 -13.14
C VAL A 198 12.87 7.85 -12.29
N PRO A 199 13.19 9.08 -11.85
CA PRO A 199 12.23 9.91 -11.10
C PRO A 199 10.98 10.26 -11.93
N GLU A 200 11.15 10.52 -13.23
CA GLU A 200 10.04 10.75 -14.14
C GLU A 200 9.15 9.51 -14.30
N LEU A 201 9.77 8.34 -14.51
CA LEU A 201 9.08 7.06 -14.66
C LEU A 201 8.20 6.75 -13.43
N ILE A 202 8.77 6.81 -12.22
CA ILE A 202 8.09 6.32 -11.02
C ILE A 202 7.03 7.29 -10.46
N PHE A 203 7.00 8.54 -10.93
CA PHE A 203 6.02 9.57 -10.55
C PHE A 203 5.07 10.00 -11.67
N GLY A 204 5.39 9.71 -12.94
CA GLY A 204 4.60 10.08 -14.11
C GLY A 204 3.96 8.91 -14.85
N THR A 205 4.36 7.66 -14.59
CA THR A 205 3.83 6.47 -15.27
C THR A 205 3.18 5.53 -14.26
N LEU A 206 1.91 5.14 -14.50
CA LEU A 206 1.20 4.14 -13.68
C LEU A 206 1.94 2.79 -13.69
N LEU A 207 1.68 1.94 -12.69
CA LEU A 207 2.25 0.59 -12.61
C LEU A 207 3.78 0.56 -12.57
N THR A 208 4.39 1.50 -11.84
CA THR A 208 5.83 1.59 -11.63
C THR A 208 6.15 1.52 -10.14
N SER A 209 7.08 0.63 -9.77
CA SER A 209 7.44 0.36 -8.38
C SER A 209 8.81 -0.30 -8.27
N SER A 210 9.53 -0.07 -7.18
CA SER A 210 10.70 -0.89 -6.79
C SER A 210 10.29 -2.14 -5.99
N ASN A 211 9.00 -2.33 -5.75
CA ASN A 211 8.46 -3.34 -4.83
C ASN A 211 7.66 -4.43 -5.57
N TYR A 212 8.00 -4.71 -6.83
CA TYR A 212 7.39 -5.80 -7.60
C TYR A 212 8.09 -7.15 -7.45
N ASP A 213 9.35 -7.15 -7.03
CA ASP A 213 10.02 -8.38 -6.63
C ASP A 213 9.65 -8.72 -5.19
N ASP A 214 8.65 -9.60 -5.04
CA ASP A 214 8.17 -10.12 -3.76
C ASP A 214 9.07 -11.23 -3.18
N SER A 215 10.10 -11.69 -3.93
CA SER A 215 11.12 -12.58 -3.38
C SER A 215 12.01 -11.85 -2.36
N GLU A 216 12.14 -10.53 -2.51
CA GLU A 216 12.74 -9.65 -1.53
C GLU A 216 11.76 -9.37 -0.38
N ARG A 217 12.17 -9.69 0.84
CA ARG A 217 11.37 -9.45 2.04
C ARG A 217 11.47 -7.98 2.46
N LYS A 218 10.47 -7.18 2.09
CA LYS A 218 10.43 -5.73 2.33
C LYS A 218 9.45 -5.38 3.44
N VAL A 219 9.82 -4.42 4.27
CA VAL A 219 8.98 -3.83 5.33
C VAL A 219 8.54 -2.40 4.98
N THR A 220 8.34 -2.13 3.68
CA THR A 220 7.81 -0.86 3.17
C THR A 220 6.29 -0.91 3.04
N GLY A 221 5.62 0.24 3.08
CA GLY A 221 4.19 0.40 2.84
C GLY A 221 3.80 0.47 1.35
N GLY A 222 4.73 0.87 0.47
CA GLY A 222 4.53 0.77 -0.97
C GLY A 222 4.45 -0.68 -1.46
N ARG A 223 3.45 -1.01 -2.31
CA ARG A 223 3.40 -2.31 -3.01
C ARG A 223 3.04 -2.15 -4.49
N ASN A 224 1.82 -1.72 -4.76
CA ASN A 224 1.20 -1.85 -6.08
C ASN A 224 1.72 -0.88 -7.15
N GLY A 225 2.50 0.13 -6.78
CA GLY A 225 3.03 1.12 -7.73
C GLY A 225 2.02 2.19 -8.19
N TYR A 226 1.00 2.50 -7.37
CA TYR A 226 -0.01 3.52 -7.68
C TYR A 226 0.15 4.83 -6.90
N GLY A 227 0.40 4.78 -5.58
CA GLY A 227 0.21 5.90 -4.65
C GLY A 227 0.68 7.28 -5.12
N ALA A 228 1.97 7.42 -5.47
CA ALA A 228 2.51 8.69 -5.94
C ALA A 228 1.85 9.22 -7.23
N LYS A 229 1.49 8.31 -8.15
CA LYS A 229 0.79 8.67 -9.39
C LYS A 229 -0.64 9.06 -9.11
N LEU A 230 -1.33 8.41 -8.17
CA LEU A 230 -2.68 8.82 -7.77
C LEU A 230 -2.68 10.25 -7.23
N CYS A 231 -1.70 10.62 -6.40
CA CYS A 231 -1.54 12.01 -5.97
C CYS A 231 -1.32 12.96 -7.16
N ASN A 232 -0.47 12.59 -8.12
CA ASN A 232 -0.23 13.38 -9.33
C ASN A 232 -1.50 13.54 -10.19
N ILE A 233 -2.24 12.45 -10.43
CA ILE A 233 -3.50 12.44 -11.18
C ILE A 233 -4.55 13.34 -10.53
N PHE A 234 -4.67 13.33 -9.20
CA PHE A 234 -5.62 14.19 -8.48
C PHE A 234 -5.03 15.55 -8.09
N SER A 235 -4.01 16.03 -8.81
CA SER A 235 -3.41 17.36 -8.64
C SER A 235 -3.53 18.21 -9.91
N THR A 236 -3.74 19.51 -9.73
CA THR A 236 -3.61 20.50 -10.80
C THR A 236 -2.14 20.80 -11.11
N LYS A 237 -1.28 20.67 -10.11
CA LYS A 237 0.18 20.80 -10.22
C LYS A 237 0.86 19.83 -9.26
N PHE A 238 1.83 19.07 -9.75
CA PHE A 238 2.65 18.15 -8.96
C PHE A 238 4.11 18.32 -9.34
N THR A 239 4.96 18.68 -8.39
CA THR A 239 6.39 18.93 -8.60
C THR A 239 7.20 17.96 -7.75
N LEU A 240 8.08 17.21 -8.42
CA LEU A 240 9.12 16.38 -7.81
C LEU A 240 10.45 17.12 -7.86
N GLU A 241 11.14 17.19 -6.73
CA GLU A 241 12.53 17.61 -6.62
C GLU A 241 13.33 16.57 -5.83
N THR A 242 14.50 16.18 -6.33
CA THR A 242 15.38 15.24 -5.63
C THR A 242 16.85 15.51 -5.95
N SER A 243 17.72 15.19 -4.99
CA SER A 243 19.17 15.26 -5.14
C SER A 243 19.76 13.91 -4.75
N SER A 244 20.69 13.42 -5.57
CA SER A 244 21.41 12.18 -5.29
C SER A 244 22.91 12.34 -5.52
N LYS A 245 23.69 12.28 -4.43
CA LYS A 245 25.15 12.29 -4.44
C LYS A 245 25.75 11.10 -5.18
N GLU A 246 25.14 9.92 -5.01
CA GLU A 246 25.57 8.69 -5.69
C GLU A 246 25.57 8.87 -7.21
N TYR A 247 24.49 9.46 -7.75
CA TYR A 247 24.34 9.74 -9.18
C TYR A 247 24.88 11.12 -9.60
N LYS A 248 25.40 11.90 -8.65
CA LYS A 248 25.98 13.25 -8.83
C LYS A 248 25.04 14.24 -9.52
N LYS A 249 23.73 14.01 -9.46
CA LYS A 249 22.71 14.78 -10.17
C LYS A 249 21.56 15.19 -9.24
N ALA A 250 20.98 16.34 -9.54
CA ALA A 250 19.70 16.78 -9.02
C ALA A 250 18.67 16.77 -10.16
N PHE A 251 17.41 16.59 -9.80
CA PHE A 251 16.30 16.46 -10.72
C PHE A 251 15.13 17.29 -10.23
N LYS A 252 14.48 17.99 -11.15
CA LYS A 252 13.20 18.66 -10.93
C LYS A 252 12.27 18.46 -12.12
N GLN A 253 11.03 18.04 -11.86
CA GLN A 253 10.00 17.96 -12.88
C GLN A 253 8.64 18.35 -12.32
N THR A 254 7.84 18.98 -13.17
CA THR A 254 6.47 19.37 -12.85
C THR A 254 5.50 18.74 -13.84
N TRP A 255 4.44 18.16 -13.30
CA TRP A 255 3.24 17.75 -14.01
C TRP A 255 2.11 18.71 -13.67
N ILE A 256 1.22 18.92 -14.63
CA ILE A 256 0.04 19.77 -14.54
C ILE A 256 -1.19 18.97 -15.00
N ASN A 257 -2.38 19.53 -14.80
CA ASN A 257 -3.64 19.03 -15.36
C ASN A 257 -3.76 17.50 -15.26
N ASN A 258 -3.74 16.98 -14.03
CA ASN A 258 -3.97 15.57 -13.73
C ASN A 258 -2.92 14.61 -14.35
N MET A 259 -1.63 14.87 -14.09
CA MET A 259 -0.47 14.06 -14.52
C MET A 259 -0.06 14.20 -15.99
N THR A 260 -0.50 15.26 -16.69
CA THR A 260 0.14 15.63 -17.97
C THR A 260 1.43 16.40 -17.71
N LYS A 261 2.44 16.22 -18.56
CA LYS A 261 3.73 16.93 -18.39
C LYS A 261 3.57 18.39 -18.81
N ASP A 262 4.16 19.28 -18.01
CA ASP A 262 4.31 20.70 -18.35
C ASP A 262 5.52 20.88 -19.27
N GLU A 263 6.69 20.47 -18.78
CA GLU A 263 7.99 20.60 -19.44
C GLU A 263 8.87 19.34 -19.22
N GLU A 264 9.96 19.25 -19.99
CA GLU A 264 11.02 18.26 -19.80
C GLU A 264 11.72 18.43 -18.42
N PRO A 265 12.24 17.35 -17.83
CA PRO A 265 12.87 17.42 -16.52
C PRO A 265 14.14 18.27 -16.52
N GLN A 266 14.28 19.11 -15.50
CA GLN A 266 15.48 19.90 -15.25
C GLN A 266 16.52 19.05 -14.50
N ILE A 267 17.68 18.84 -15.13
CA ILE A 267 18.78 18.06 -14.56
C ILE A 267 19.92 19.00 -14.17
N GLY A 268 20.26 19.01 -12.88
CA GLY A 268 21.35 19.80 -12.32
C GLY A 268 22.44 18.92 -11.70
N LYS A 269 23.48 19.56 -11.14
CA LYS A 269 24.45 18.89 -10.27
C LYS A 269 23.78 18.54 -8.94
N ALA A 270 24.21 17.43 -8.31
CA ALA A 270 23.77 17.10 -6.95
C ALA A 270 24.09 18.23 -5.96
N THR A 271 23.22 18.38 -4.97
CA THR A 271 23.45 19.29 -3.84
C THR A 271 24.32 18.62 -2.75
N ASP A 272 24.67 19.39 -1.72
CA ASP A 272 25.45 18.89 -0.57
C ASP A 272 24.71 17.88 0.30
N SER A 273 23.43 17.62 0.05
CA SER A 273 22.64 16.64 0.79
C SER A 273 21.70 15.86 -0.13
N ASP A 274 21.46 14.60 0.20
CA ASP A 274 20.43 13.81 -0.46
C ASP A 274 19.06 14.14 0.12
N TYR A 275 18.07 14.24 -0.76
CA TYR A 275 16.69 14.48 -0.37
C TYR A 275 15.70 14.12 -1.48
N THR A 276 14.44 14.00 -1.07
CA THR A 276 13.27 14.02 -1.96
C THR A 276 12.26 15.01 -1.41
N LYS A 277 11.68 15.82 -2.29
CA LYS A 277 10.66 16.82 -1.99
C LYS A 277 9.55 16.72 -3.02
N ILE A 278 8.34 16.50 -2.55
CA ILE A 278 7.12 16.49 -3.36
C ILE A 278 6.31 17.72 -2.98
N THR A 279 5.91 18.51 -3.96
CA THR A 279 4.98 19.63 -3.78
C THR A 279 3.79 19.44 -4.70
N PHE A 280 2.58 19.46 -4.17
CA PHE A 280 1.39 19.28 -4.98
C PHE A 280 0.28 20.26 -4.61
N LYS A 281 -0.52 20.62 -5.60
CA LYS A 281 -1.77 21.37 -5.47
C LYS A 281 -2.91 20.43 -5.85
N PRO A 282 -3.68 19.92 -4.87
CA PRO A 282 -4.81 19.04 -5.15
C PRO A 282 -5.79 19.70 -6.12
N ASP A 283 -6.40 18.89 -6.98
CA ASP A 283 -7.52 19.32 -7.81
C ASP A 283 -8.80 19.32 -6.97
N LEU A 284 -8.94 20.34 -6.13
CA LEU A 284 -10.03 20.45 -5.14
C LEU A 284 -11.43 20.38 -5.78
N ALA A 285 -11.58 20.82 -7.04
CA ALA A 285 -12.83 20.70 -7.76
C ALA A 285 -13.28 19.23 -7.92
N LYS A 286 -12.33 18.29 -8.13
CA LYS A 286 -12.63 16.84 -8.17
C LYS A 286 -13.06 16.28 -6.82
N PHE A 287 -12.75 16.99 -5.73
CA PHE A 287 -13.16 16.66 -4.37
C PHE A 287 -14.35 17.51 -3.88
N LYS A 288 -14.98 18.30 -4.76
CA LYS A 288 -16.08 19.22 -4.41
C LYS A 288 -15.70 20.25 -3.34
N MET A 289 -14.44 20.66 -3.34
CA MET A 289 -13.85 21.62 -2.40
C MET A 289 -13.30 22.84 -3.15
N THR A 290 -13.20 23.96 -2.45
CA THR A 290 -12.57 25.20 -2.97
C THR A 290 -11.28 25.53 -2.23
N GLU A 291 -11.14 25.06 -1.00
CA GLU A 291 -9.99 25.29 -0.14
C GLU A 291 -9.70 24.09 0.78
N LEU A 292 -8.51 24.07 1.37
CA LEU A 292 -8.16 23.17 2.46
C LEU A 292 -8.77 23.70 3.77
N ASP A 293 -9.98 23.24 4.09
CA ASP A 293 -10.72 23.58 5.31
C ASP A 293 -10.07 23.05 6.61
N ASP A 294 -10.62 23.46 7.75
CA ASP A 294 -10.06 23.12 9.07
C ASP A 294 -10.10 21.61 9.35
N ASP A 295 -11.15 20.93 8.87
CA ASP A 295 -11.38 19.52 9.11
C ASP A 295 -10.33 18.65 8.40
N ILE A 296 -10.11 18.89 7.10
CA ILE A 296 -9.11 18.14 6.36
C ILE A 296 -7.68 18.47 6.83
N VAL A 297 -7.41 19.73 7.16
CA VAL A 297 -6.09 20.15 7.66
C VAL A 297 -5.80 19.50 9.01
N GLY A 298 -6.73 19.56 9.97
CA GLY A 298 -6.57 18.90 11.27
C GLY A 298 -6.35 17.39 11.13
N LEU A 299 -6.99 16.76 10.14
CA LEU A 299 -6.82 15.34 9.84
C LEU A 299 -5.44 15.01 9.22
N MET A 300 -4.99 15.82 8.26
CA MET A 300 -3.65 15.70 7.67
C MET A 300 -2.54 15.96 8.69
N SER A 301 -2.73 16.97 9.56
CA SER A 301 -1.83 17.31 10.66
C SER A 301 -1.74 16.17 11.68
N ARG A 302 -2.87 15.53 12.05
CA ARG A 302 -2.84 14.28 12.83
C ARG A 302 -2.02 13.22 12.11
N ARG A 303 -2.21 13.06 10.81
CA ARG A 303 -1.50 12.00 10.09
C ARG A 303 0.01 12.23 10.02
N ALA A 304 0.48 13.48 10.01
CA ALA A 304 1.90 13.80 10.23
C ALA A 304 2.36 13.41 11.66
N TYR A 305 1.52 13.62 12.67
CA TYR A 305 1.72 13.18 14.05
C TYR A 305 1.82 11.64 14.17
N ASP A 306 0.95 10.92 13.45
CA ASP A 306 0.96 9.46 13.38
C ASP A 306 2.32 8.95 12.85
N VAL A 307 2.86 9.58 11.81
CA VAL A 307 4.19 9.23 11.28
C VAL A 307 5.30 9.56 12.28
N ALA A 308 5.21 10.68 12.99
CA ALA A 308 6.17 11.03 14.04
C ALA A 308 6.20 10.02 15.19
N GLY A 309 5.03 9.47 15.55
CA GLY A 309 4.89 8.43 16.56
C GLY A 309 5.33 7.03 16.09
N SER A 310 4.95 6.65 14.87
CA SER A 310 5.17 5.29 14.33
C SER A 310 6.55 5.09 13.69
N SER A 311 7.20 6.15 13.19
CA SER A 311 8.51 6.08 12.51
C SER A 311 9.66 6.30 13.48
N LYS A 312 10.21 5.20 14.01
CA LYS A 312 11.31 5.22 14.98
C LYS A 312 12.53 6.01 14.48
N GLY A 313 12.94 7.01 15.26
CA GLY A 313 14.14 7.82 14.99
C GLY A 313 13.99 8.88 13.91
N VAL A 314 12.75 9.22 13.52
CA VAL A 314 12.44 10.27 12.55
C VAL A 314 11.82 11.46 13.26
N LYS A 315 12.39 12.65 13.07
CA LYS A 315 11.80 13.93 13.50
C LYS A 315 10.87 14.44 12.41
N VAL A 316 9.63 14.75 12.76
CA VAL A 316 8.64 15.29 11.81
C VAL A 316 8.35 16.73 12.16
N TYR A 317 8.52 17.61 11.18
CA TYR A 317 8.15 19.01 11.28
C TYR A 317 6.84 19.25 10.53
N LEU A 318 5.90 19.97 11.14
CA LEU A 318 4.66 20.44 10.53
C LEU A 318 4.68 21.96 10.48
N ASN A 319 4.54 22.55 9.30
CA ASN A 319 4.55 24.01 9.08
C ASN A 319 5.75 24.71 9.76
N GLY A 320 6.92 24.05 9.71
CA GLY A 320 8.17 24.54 10.32
C GLY A 320 8.34 24.24 11.82
N LYS A 321 7.32 23.78 12.53
CA LYS A 321 7.38 23.41 13.95
C LYS A 321 7.64 21.92 14.12
N LEU A 322 8.50 21.54 15.07
CA LEU A 322 8.73 20.12 15.40
C LEU A 322 7.51 19.58 16.16
N LEU A 323 6.94 18.46 15.71
CA LEU A 323 5.83 17.82 16.41
C LEU A 323 6.28 17.28 17.78
N PRO A 324 5.53 17.51 18.87
CA PRO A 324 5.93 17.18 20.24
C PRO A 324 5.69 15.69 20.58
N VAL A 325 6.20 14.80 19.74
CA VAL A 325 6.12 13.34 19.93
C VAL A 325 7.39 12.67 19.45
N GLN A 326 7.93 11.80 20.31
CA GLN A 326 9.12 11.02 20.02
C GLN A 326 8.83 9.54 20.27
N GLY A 327 8.49 8.83 19.19
CA GLY A 327 8.25 7.40 19.21
C GLY A 327 6.87 7.00 19.75
N PHE A 328 6.62 5.69 19.72
CA PHE A 328 5.26 5.17 19.83
C PHE A 328 4.68 5.28 21.25
N LYS A 329 5.52 5.18 22.29
CA LYS A 329 5.07 5.33 23.67
C LYS A 329 4.45 6.71 23.93
N GLN A 330 5.17 7.77 23.59
CA GLN A 330 4.67 9.15 23.74
C GLN A 330 3.46 9.42 22.85
N TYR A 331 3.40 8.79 21.68
CA TYR A 331 2.23 8.85 20.82
C TYR A 331 0.99 8.29 21.52
N VAL A 332 1.07 7.12 22.15
CA VAL A 332 -0.05 6.53 22.91
C VAL A 332 -0.46 7.39 24.10
N GLU A 333 0.50 7.94 24.83
CA GLU A 333 0.25 8.84 25.96
C GLU A 333 -0.61 10.05 25.55
N GLN A 334 -0.51 10.52 24.31
CA GLN A 334 -1.27 11.68 23.83
C GLN A 334 -2.75 11.38 23.58
N TYR A 335 -3.10 10.12 23.31
CA TYR A 335 -4.49 9.66 23.22
C TYR A 335 -5.14 9.47 24.60
N THR A 336 -4.32 9.25 25.63
CA THR A 336 -4.76 8.68 26.90
C THR A 336 -4.58 9.62 28.09
N LYS A 337 -3.74 10.65 27.97
CA LYS A 337 -3.44 11.61 29.06
C LYS A 337 -4.66 12.29 29.67
N ASP A 338 -5.69 12.54 28.87
CA ASP A 338 -6.92 13.23 29.27
C ASP A 338 -8.08 12.23 29.48
N VAL A 339 -7.83 10.93 29.38
CA VAL A 339 -8.83 9.88 29.54
C VAL A 339 -8.82 9.38 30.98
N LEU A 340 -9.96 9.49 31.65
CA LEU A 340 -10.14 8.98 33.02
C LEU A 340 -10.65 7.55 32.98
N GLY A 341 -10.11 6.71 33.86
CA GLY A 341 -10.57 5.36 34.11
C GLY A 341 -11.81 5.30 35.01
N PRO A 342 -12.27 4.08 35.36
CA PRO A 342 -13.49 3.87 36.15
C PRO A 342 -13.53 4.59 37.51
N ASP A 343 -12.36 4.80 38.12
CA ASP A 343 -12.22 5.43 39.44
C ASP A 343 -11.97 6.96 39.35
N ASN A 344 -12.21 7.56 38.17
CA ASN A 344 -11.93 8.98 37.87
C ASN A 344 -10.43 9.37 37.96
N GLU A 345 -9.55 8.38 37.92
CA GLU A 345 -8.09 8.52 37.84
C GLU A 345 -7.59 8.42 36.39
N PRO A 346 -6.43 8.99 36.02
CA PRO A 346 -5.86 8.84 34.68
C PRO A 346 -5.77 7.38 34.24
N VAL A 347 -6.19 7.08 33.01
CA VAL A 347 -6.21 5.70 32.51
C VAL A 347 -4.80 5.12 32.51
N LYS A 348 -4.64 3.94 33.13
CA LYS A 348 -3.37 3.23 33.13
C LYS A 348 -3.08 2.70 31.73
N VAL A 349 -1.96 3.12 31.16
CA VAL A 349 -1.44 2.60 29.89
C VAL A 349 -0.34 1.57 30.16
N VAL A 350 -0.52 0.37 29.62
CA VAL A 350 0.51 -0.68 29.61
C VAL A 350 1.16 -0.65 28.23
N TYR A 351 2.46 -0.36 28.16
CA TYR A 351 3.23 -0.31 26.91
C TYR A 351 4.39 -1.30 26.96
N ASP A 352 4.67 -1.95 25.83
CA ASP A 352 5.87 -2.77 25.66
C ASP A 352 6.44 -2.66 24.25
N ASN A 353 7.77 -2.56 24.17
CA ASN A 353 8.52 -2.68 22.93
C ASN A 353 9.00 -4.13 22.83
N VAL A 354 8.12 -5.01 22.36
CA VAL A 354 8.29 -6.46 22.43
C VAL A 354 9.47 -6.91 21.56
N THR A 355 9.59 -6.33 20.36
CA THR A 355 10.71 -6.57 19.44
C THR A 355 11.00 -5.31 18.62
N PRO A 356 12.13 -5.23 17.90
CA PRO A 356 12.37 -4.12 16.96
C PRO A 356 11.29 -3.91 15.89
N ARG A 357 10.42 -4.90 15.65
CA ARG A 357 9.32 -4.85 14.68
C ARG A 357 7.93 -4.73 15.33
N TRP A 358 7.82 -4.71 16.66
CA TRP A 358 6.53 -4.72 17.35
C TRP A 358 6.57 -3.88 18.62
N GLU A 359 5.75 -2.83 18.63
CA GLU A 359 5.42 -2.06 19.83
C GLU A 359 3.92 -2.16 20.06
N ILE A 360 3.53 -2.40 21.30
CA ILE A 360 2.12 -2.56 21.68
C ILE A 360 1.81 -1.70 22.90
N ALA A 361 0.57 -1.21 22.96
CA ALA A 361 0.02 -0.70 24.20
C ALA A 361 -1.43 -1.12 24.40
N LEU A 362 -1.85 -1.12 25.66
CA LEU A 362 -3.20 -1.46 26.10
C LEU A 362 -3.64 -0.46 27.16
N CYS A 363 -4.86 0.06 26.99
CA CYS A 363 -5.61 0.71 28.05
C CYS A 363 -7.07 0.24 28.03
N VAL A 364 -7.83 0.63 29.05
CA VAL A 364 -9.25 0.29 29.16
C VAL A 364 -10.06 1.17 28.22
N SER A 365 -11.09 0.59 27.59
CA SER A 365 -12.08 1.29 26.78
C SER A 365 -13.47 1.21 27.40
N ASP A 366 -14.18 2.33 27.41
CA ASP A 366 -15.60 2.46 27.76
C ASP A 366 -16.53 2.43 26.53
N LYS A 367 -15.98 2.57 25.31
CA LYS A 367 -16.73 2.66 24.04
C LYS A 367 -16.67 1.38 23.19
N GLY A 368 -16.53 0.22 23.83
CA GLY A 368 -16.31 -1.04 23.11
C GLY A 368 -14.85 -1.24 22.70
N PHE A 369 -14.57 -2.25 21.87
CA PHE A 369 -13.21 -2.50 21.39
C PHE A 369 -12.72 -1.33 20.53
N GLN A 370 -11.61 -0.71 20.92
CA GLN A 370 -10.96 0.36 20.17
C GLN A 370 -9.56 -0.06 19.74
N GLN A 371 -9.11 0.45 18.59
CA GLN A 371 -7.77 0.18 18.09
C GLN A 371 -7.16 1.38 17.37
N VAL A 372 -5.85 1.56 17.52
CA VAL A 372 -5.04 2.46 16.70
C VAL A 372 -3.81 1.68 16.26
N SER A 373 -3.69 1.38 14.97
CA SER A 373 -2.64 0.51 14.48
C SER A 373 -1.94 0.98 13.22
N PHE A 374 -0.67 0.60 13.12
CA PHE A 374 0.23 0.90 12.02
C PHE A 374 0.95 -0.34 11.53
N VAL A 375 0.99 -0.51 10.21
CA VAL A 375 1.80 -1.52 9.52
C VAL A 375 2.73 -0.80 8.56
N ASN A 376 4.04 -0.86 8.79
CA ASN A 376 5.03 -0.17 7.95
C ASN A 376 4.70 1.34 7.79
N SER A 377 4.31 1.99 8.90
CA SER A 377 3.84 3.39 8.96
C SER A 377 2.50 3.69 8.27
N ILE A 378 1.83 2.70 7.65
CA ILE A 378 0.46 2.84 7.12
C ILE A 378 -0.53 2.76 8.28
N ALA A 379 -1.43 3.73 8.38
CA ALA A 379 -2.52 3.69 9.35
C ALA A 379 -3.59 2.67 8.93
N THR A 380 -3.66 1.53 9.63
CA THR A 380 -4.69 0.50 9.42
C THR A 380 -5.93 0.83 10.26
N THR A 381 -6.71 1.82 9.81
CA THR A 381 -7.85 2.38 10.55
C THR A 381 -8.97 1.37 10.81
N LYS A 382 -9.08 0.32 9.99
CA LYS A 382 -10.01 -0.81 10.18
C LYS A 382 -9.35 -2.04 10.81
N GLY A 383 -8.06 -1.92 11.18
CA GLY A 383 -7.29 -2.96 11.84
C GLY A 383 -6.92 -4.09 10.88
N GLY A 384 -7.27 -5.32 11.25
CA GLY A 384 -6.95 -6.52 10.49
C GLY A 384 -6.11 -7.52 11.29
N ARG A 385 -5.43 -8.42 10.58
CA ARG A 385 -4.84 -9.63 11.16
C ARG A 385 -3.76 -9.37 12.22
N HIS A 386 -3.03 -8.26 12.15
CA HIS A 386 -2.03 -7.87 13.16
C HIS A 386 -2.69 -7.42 14.46
N VAL A 387 -3.80 -6.69 14.38
CA VAL A 387 -4.58 -6.27 15.56
C VAL A 387 -5.19 -7.49 16.23
N ASP A 388 -5.84 -8.37 15.45
CA ASP A 388 -6.44 -9.61 15.99
C ASP A 388 -5.37 -10.50 16.63
N TYR A 389 -4.21 -10.65 15.99
CA TYR A 389 -3.09 -11.43 16.53
C TYR A 389 -2.63 -10.96 17.91
N ILE A 390 -2.64 -9.66 18.19
CA ILE A 390 -2.29 -9.11 19.51
C ILE A 390 -3.48 -9.17 20.47
N ALA A 391 -4.66 -8.71 20.04
CA ALA A 391 -5.85 -8.63 20.87
C ALA A 391 -6.30 -10.01 21.37
N ASP A 392 -6.23 -11.04 20.52
CA ASP A 392 -6.67 -12.40 20.87
C ASP A 392 -5.69 -13.05 21.87
N GLN A 393 -4.38 -12.80 21.76
CA GLN A 393 -3.38 -13.25 22.74
C GLN A 393 -3.62 -12.63 24.12
N ILE A 394 -3.85 -11.31 24.17
CA ILE A 394 -4.13 -10.58 25.42
C ILE A 394 -5.45 -11.08 26.03
N THR A 395 -6.51 -11.16 25.21
CA THR A 395 -7.84 -11.62 25.64
C THR A 395 -7.76 -13.02 26.26
N SER A 396 -7.09 -13.96 25.60
CA SER A 396 -6.98 -15.35 26.07
C SER A 396 -6.34 -15.42 27.45
N ARG A 397 -5.23 -14.71 27.67
CA ARG A 397 -4.52 -14.70 28.95
C ARG A 397 -5.30 -13.97 30.06
N LEU A 398 -5.96 -12.85 29.75
CA LEU A 398 -6.78 -12.13 30.73
C LEU A 398 -8.00 -12.95 31.17
N VAL A 399 -8.65 -13.66 30.24
CA VAL A 399 -9.77 -14.57 30.56
C VAL A 399 -9.32 -15.67 31.52
N GLU A 400 -8.13 -16.25 31.34
CA GLU A 400 -7.58 -17.24 32.28
C GLU A 400 -7.35 -16.65 33.68
N VAL A 401 -6.82 -15.43 33.77
CA VAL A 401 -6.63 -14.74 35.06
C VAL A 401 -7.96 -14.48 35.75
N ILE A 402 -8.97 -13.99 35.01
CA ILE A 402 -10.30 -13.71 35.55
C ILE A 402 -10.99 -14.99 36.03
N LYS A 403 -10.92 -16.08 35.24
CA LYS A 403 -11.48 -17.39 35.64
C LYS A 403 -10.86 -17.92 36.93
N LYS A 404 -9.56 -17.71 37.13
CA LYS A 404 -8.85 -18.08 38.37
C LYS A 404 -9.25 -17.20 39.56
N LYS A 405 -9.49 -15.90 39.35
CA LYS A 405 -9.85 -14.95 40.44
C LYS A 405 -11.35 -14.98 40.82
N VAL A 406 -12.25 -15.08 39.85
CA VAL A 406 -13.71 -14.84 40.02
C VAL A 406 -14.55 -16.11 39.87
N GLY A 407 -13.96 -17.22 39.40
CA GLY A 407 -14.66 -18.50 39.20
C GLY A 407 -15.34 -18.61 37.82
N ALA A 408 -15.57 -19.86 37.37
CA ALA A 408 -15.87 -20.24 35.98
C ALA A 408 -17.24 -19.81 35.40
N LYS A 409 -17.97 -18.86 36.01
CA LYS A 409 -19.38 -18.59 35.68
C LYS A 409 -19.64 -17.48 34.67
N SER A 410 -18.63 -16.78 34.16
CA SER A 410 -18.86 -15.67 33.23
C SER A 410 -18.18 -15.89 31.87
N ASN A 411 -18.99 -15.84 30.81
CA ASN A 411 -18.53 -15.54 29.46
C ASN A 411 -18.12 -14.06 29.42
N VAL A 412 -16.98 -13.71 30.03
CA VAL A 412 -16.51 -12.32 30.09
C VAL A 412 -16.01 -11.90 28.72
N ASN A 413 -16.66 -10.89 28.16
CA ASN A 413 -16.22 -10.27 26.92
C ASN A 413 -15.11 -9.23 27.21
N VAL A 414 -13.89 -9.71 27.43
CA VAL A 414 -12.74 -8.84 27.73
C VAL A 414 -12.38 -7.96 26.54
N LYS A 415 -12.47 -8.49 25.30
CA LYS A 415 -12.08 -7.77 24.08
C LYS A 415 -12.81 -6.45 23.92
N ASN A 416 -14.12 -6.40 24.22
CA ASN A 416 -14.90 -5.16 24.13
C ASN A 416 -14.51 -4.08 25.15
N HIS A 417 -13.66 -4.36 26.12
CA HIS A 417 -13.16 -3.37 27.08
C HIS A 417 -11.70 -2.96 26.82
N MET A 418 -11.15 -3.37 25.68
CA MET A 418 -9.76 -3.10 25.32
C MET A 418 -9.66 -1.94 24.32
N TRP A 419 -8.72 -1.02 24.59
CA TRP A 419 -8.18 -0.11 23.59
C TRP A 419 -6.74 -0.51 23.30
N VAL A 420 -6.51 -1.05 22.10
CA VAL A 420 -5.22 -1.61 21.69
C VAL A 420 -4.50 -0.68 20.74
N PHE A 421 -3.22 -0.43 21.00
CA PHE A 421 -2.32 0.28 20.10
C PHE A 421 -1.28 -0.69 19.55
N VAL A 422 -1.06 -0.70 18.24
CA VAL A 422 -0.09 -1.62 17.60
C VAL A 422 0.74 -0.86 16.57
N ASN A 423 2.06 -0.85 16.74
CA ASN A 423 2.99 -0.41 15.70
C ASN A 423 3.81 -1.61 15.25
N SER A 424 3.74 -1.98 13.97
CA SER A 424 4.44 -3.16 13.47
C SER A 424 5.14 -2.98 12.13
N LEU A 425 6.20 -3.77 11.95
CA LEU A 425 6.89 -3.94 10.67
C LEU A 425 6.63 -5.35 10.13
N ILE A 426 5.92 -5.43 9.00
CA ILE A 426 5.44 -6.67 8.41
C ILE A 426 6.09 -6.86 7.04
N GLU A 427 6.57 -8.07 6.76
CA GLU A 427 7.12 -8.44 5.46
C GLU A 427 5.99 -8.56 4.41
N ASN A 428 6.13 -7.81 3.31
CA ASN A 428 5.24 -7.84 2.14
C ASN A 428 3.73 -7.88 2.51
N PRO A 429 3.21 -6.90 3.28
CA PRO A 429 1.88 -6.96 3.91
C PRO A 429 0.74 -6.91 2.90
N THR A 430 -0.22 -7.83 2.94
CA THR A 430 -1.44 -7.78 2.11
C THR A 430 -2.55 -6.92 2.73
N PHE A 431 -3.37 -6.27 1.89
CA PHE A 431 -4.48 -5.41 2.31
C PHE A 431 -5.76 -5.72 1.52
N ASP A 432 -6.89 -5.22 2.02
CA ASP A 432 -8.22 -5.34 1.40
C ASP A 432 -8.36 -4.53 0.10
N SER A 433 -7.74 -3.36 0.02
CA SER A 433 -7.80 -2.47 -1.13
C SER A 433 -6.53 -1.60 -1.26
N GLN A 434 -6.51 -0.70 -2.25
CA GLN A 434 -5.42 0.27 -2.42
C GLN A 434 -5.34 1.28 -1.26
N THR A 435 -6.43 1.54 -0.53
CA THR A 435 -6.41 2.48 0.61
C THR A 435 -5.71 1.90 1.83
N LYS A 436 -5.50 0.57 1.87
CA LYS A 436 -4.73 -0.17 2.90
C LYS A 436 -5.26 0.02 4.33
N GLU A 437 -6.57 0.12 4.49
CA GLU A 437 -7.21 0.33 5.80
C GLU A 437 -7.28 -0.95 6.64
N THR A 438 -7.32 -2.12 6.00
CA THR A 438 -7.38 -3.43 6.67
C THR A 438 -6.24 -4.35 6.20
N MET A 439 -5.38 -4.81 7.11
CA MET A 439 -4.31 -5.77 6.77
C MET A 439 -4.86 -7.21 6.75
N THR A 440 -4.63 -7.94 5.66
CA THR A 440 -5.20 -9.27 5.41
C THR A 440 -4.19 -10.42 5.52
N LEU A 441 -2.90 -10.11 5.63
CA LEU A 441 -1.82 -11.12 5.64
C LEU A 441 -1.98 -12.06 6.84
N GLN A 442 -1.75 -13.36 6.64
CA GLN A 442 -1.83 -14.33 7.73
C GLN A 442 -0.63 -14.21 8.67
N SER A 443 -0.83 -14.41 9.97
CA SER A 443 0.21 -14.24 11.00
C SER A 443 1.46 -15.07 10.78
N LYS A 444 1.33 -16.28 10.22
CA LYS A 444 2.46 -17.14 9.83
C LYS A 444 3.41 -16.52 8.80
N SER A 445 2.95 -15.50 8.08
CA SER A 445 3.68 -14.84 6.99
C SER A 445 4.15 -13.42 7.36
N PHE A 446 3.99 -12.98 8.62
CA PHE A 446 4.42 -11.64 9.04
C PHE A 446 5.94 -11.39 8.95
N GLY A 447 6.73 -12.45 8.83
CA GLY A 447 8.19 -12.37 8.87
C GLY A 447 8.77 -12.14 10.27
N SER A 448 7.92 -12.05 11.29
CA SER A 448 8.29 -11.92 12.70
C SER A 448 7.16 -12.40 13.61
N LYS A 449 7.46 -12.64 14.89
CA LYS A 449 6.47 -12.99 15.92
C LYS A 449 6.42 -11.89 16.97
N CYS A 450 5.27 -11.77 17.65
CA CYS A 450 5.09 -10.90 18.80
C CYS A 450 4.44 -11.71 19.92
N GLU A 451 5.26 -12.30 20.78
CA GLU A 451 4.81 -13.04 21.95
C GLU A 451 4.69 -12.08 23.13
N ILE A 452 3.48 -11.98 23.70
CA ILE A 452 3.22 -11.04 24.80
C ILE A 452 4.03 -11.44 26.04
N THR A 453 4.77 -10.50 26.62
CA THR A 453 5.65 -10.75 27.77
C THR A 453 4.84 -10.98 29.06
N GLU A 454 5.37 -11.76 30.00
CA GLU A 454 4.75 -11.91 31.33
C GLU A 454 4.67 -10.57 32.08
N LYS A 455 5.69 -9.71 31.91
CA LYS A 455 5.72 -8.35 32.46
C LYS A 455 4.53 -7.53 31.97
N PHE A 456 4.26 -7.54 30.66
CA PHE A 456 3.10 -6.85 30.07
C PHE A 456 1.80 -7.40 30.68
N MET A 457 1.66 -8.73 30.72
CA MET A 457 0.44 -9.36 31.26
C MET A 457 0.21 -9.05 32.73
N LYS A 458 1.25 -9.02 33.56
CA LYS A 458 1.16 -8.67 34.98
C LYS A 458 0.69 -7.23 35.20
N GLN A 459 1.04 -6.31 34.29
CA GLN A 459 0.59 -4.92 34.36
C GLN A 459 -0.84 -4.73 33.84
N ALA A 460 -1.25 -5.56 32.88
CA ALA A 460 -2.58 -5.54 32.27
C ALA A 460 -3.68 -6.20 33.14
N SER A 461 -3.32 -7.20 33.95
CA SER A 461 -4.20 -7.94 34.87
C SER A 461 -4.42 -7.26 36.21
#